data_AF-A0A1S3CSG6-F1
#
_entry.id   AF-A0A1S3CSG6-F1
#
_cell.length_a   1.000
_cell.length_b   1.000
_cell.length_c   1.000
_cell.angle_alpha   90.00
_cell.angle_beta   90.00
_cell.angle_gamma   90.00
#
_symmetry.space_group_name_H-M   'P 1'
#
loop_
_entity.id
_entity.type
_entity.pdbx_description
1 polymer ?
#
loop_
_entity_poly.entity_id
_entity_poly.type
_entity_poly.pdbx_seq_one_letter_code
_entity_poly.pdbx_strand_id
1 'polypeptide(L)'
;MVSNKGREQRKNNKYNHRMSRKGYANLTEEMKASTSNGELIDRALVWKKARTTKDGEIPDIDTKEVANKIDNLLVSKCASHSMDNVTCDILSQAIGGNDPSGRIRG
;
A
#
# COMPACT_ATOMS: atom_id res chain seq x y z
N MET A 1 17.68 -3.69 25.43
CA MET A 1 16.33 -3.10 25.62
C MET A 1 15.94 -2.37 24.35
N VAL A 2 14.85 -2.75 23.67
CA VAL A 2 14.31 -1.96 22.55
C VAL A 2 13.68 -0.69 23.16
N SER A 3 14.22 0.48 22.83
CA SER A 3 13.78 1.77 23.36
C SER A 3 12.28 2.02 23.11
N ASN A 4 11.51 2.28 24.18
CA ASN A 4 10.05 2.53 24.15
C ASN A 4 9.64 3.67 23.20
N LYS A 5 10.55 4.60 22.90
CA LYS A 5 10.32 5.71 21.96
C LYS A 5 9.85 5.24 20.57
N GLY A 6 10.39 4.14 20.07
CA GLY A 6 9.99 3.57 18.77
C GLY A 6 8.67 2.80 18.81
N ARG A 7 8.14 2.45 19.98
CA ARG A 7 6.80 1.86 20.12
C ARG A 7 5.72 2.94 20.09
N GLU A 8 5.93 4.05 20.80
CA GLU A 8 5.01 5.20 20.80
C GLU A 8 4.90 5.83 19.42
N GLN A 9 6.02 5.99 18.70
CA GLN A 9 5.99 6.51 17.32
C GLN A 9 5.19 5.62 16.36
N ARG A 10 5.23 4.30 16.54
CA ARG A 10 4.41 3.36 15.74
C ARG A 10 2.93 3.46 16.12
N LYS A 11 2.63 3.59 17.42
CA LYS A 11 1.25 3.76 17.89
C LYS A 11 0.58 5.01 17.27
N ASN A 12 1.35 6.06 17.02
CA ASN A 12 0.86 7.31 16.43
C ASN A 12 0.78 7.30 14.90
N ASN A 13 1.16 6.20 14.23
CA ASN A 13 1.08 6.14 12.78
C ASN A 13 -0.35 5.83 12.33
N LYS A 14 -0.91 6.73 11.51
CA LYS A 14 -2.25 6.58 10.94
C LYS A 14 -2.40 5.28 10.14
N TYR A 15 -1.36 4.87 9.42
CA TYR A 15 -1.40 3.75 8.50
C TYR A 15 -0.35 2.71 8.87
N ASN A 16 -0.51 2.09 10.04
CA ASN A 16 0.48 1.17 10.59
C ASN A 16 0.80 -0.02 9.67
N HIS A 17 2.09 -0.25 9.40
CA HIS A 17 2.55 -1.47 8.75
C HIS A 17 2.26 -2.70 9.63
N ARG A 18 1.55 -3.70 9.08
CA ARG A 18 1.14 -4.91 9.82
C ARG A 18 1.80 -6.19 9.33
N MET A 19 2.25 -6.24 8.08
CA MET A 19 2.76 -7.47 7.50
C MET A 19 4.30 -7.57 7.56
N SER A 20 4.82 -8.55 8.30
CA SER A 20 6.25 -8.92 8.33
C SER A 20 7.21 -7.87 8.93
N ARG A 21 8.40 -8.32 9.34
CA ARG A 21 9.51 -7.47 9.81
C ARG A 21 10.37 -6.92 8.64
N LYS A 22 9.98 -7.22 7.42
CA LYS A 22 10.70 -6.90 6.18
C LYS A 22 10.28 -5.51 5.68
N GLY A 23 11.16 -4.85 4.94
CA GLY A 23 10.86 -3.58 4.27
C GLY A 23 10.08 -3.76 2.97
N TYR A 24 9.61 -2.65 2.40
CA TYR A 24 8.82 -2.62 1.17
C TYR A 24 9.52 -3.21 -0.06
N ALA A 25 10.85 -3.08 -0.17
CA ALA A 25 11.61 -3.67 -1.28
C ALA A 25 11.46 -5.19 -1.31
N ASN A 26 11.71 -5.85 -0.17
CA ASN A 26 11.57 -7.30 -0.05
C ASN A 26 10.12 -7.76 -0.23
N LEU A 27 9.15 -6.98 0.28
CA LEU A 27 7.73 -7.27 0.05
C LEU A 27 7.37 -7.22 -1.44
N THR A 28 7.90 -6.23 -2.16
CA THR A 28 7.65 -6.09 -3.60
C THR A 28 8.22 -7.28 -4.37
N GLU A 29 9.44 -7.71 -4.05
CA GLU A 29 10.05 -8.89 -4.69
C GLU A 29 9.30 -10.19 -4.37
N GLU A 30 8.80 -10.36 -3.15
CA GLU A 30 7.94 -11.50 -2.80
C GLU A 30 6.61 -11.51 -3.59
N MET A 31 5.99 -10.34 -3.76
CA MET A 31 4.78 -10.19 -4.56
C MET A 31 5.07 -10.50 -6.04
N LYS A 32 6.17 -9.99 -6.59
CA LYS A 32 6.60 -10.30 -7.97
C LYS A 32 6.88 -11.79 -8.15
N ALA A 33 7.56 -12.43 -7.19
CA ALA A 33 7.85 -13.86 -7.24
C ALA A 33 6.58 -14.72 -7.14
N SER A 34 5.55 -14.23 -6.45
CA SER A 34 4.25 -14.92 -6.35
C SER A 34 3.38 -14.71 -7.60
N THR A 35 3.63 -13.65 -8.37
CA THR A 35 2.94 -13.37 -9.62
C THR A 35 3.71 -14.02 -10.77
N SER A 36 3.13 -15.07 -11.36
CA SER A 36 3.77 -15.93 -12.36
C SER A 36 4.32 -15.22 -13.62
N ASN A 37 4.00 -13.95 -13.83
CA ASN A 37 4.32 -13.21 -15.06
C ASN A 37 5.35 -12.09 -14.89
N GLY A 38 5.95 -11.91 -13.71
CA GLY A 38 6.92 -10.82 -13.49
C GLY A 38 6.32 -9.42 -13.72
N GLU A 39 4.99 -9.32 -13.58
CA GLU A 39 4.23 -8.10 -13.81
C GLU A 39 4.69 -6.99 -12.86
N LEU A 40 4.69 -5.75 -13.36
CA LEU A 40 5.00 -4.60 -12.53
C LEU A 40 3.94 -4.48 -11.42
N ILE A 41 4.32 -4.86 -10.20
CA ILE A 41 3.45 -4.72 -9.03
C ILE A 41 3.24 -3.23 -8.76
N ASP A 42 1.99 -2.79 -8.86
CA ASP A 42 1.60 -1.41 -8.53
C ASP A 42 1.94 -1.10 -7.07
N ARG A 43 2.50 0.08 -6.84
CA ARG A 43 2.83 0.60 -5.50
C ARG A 43 1.64 0.54 -4.54
N ALA A 44 0.43 0.78 -5.06
CA ALA A 44 -0.80 0.72 -4.28
C ALA A 44 -1.11 -0.70 -3.77
N LEU A 45 -0.80 -1.74 -4.57
CA LEU A 45 -0.94 -3.13 -4.15
C LEU A 45 0.04 -3.48 -3.03
N VAL A 46 1.29 -3.01 -3.13
CA VAL A 46 2.30 -3.18 -2.08
C VAL A 46 1.84 -2.48 -0.78
N TRP A 47 1.32 -1.25 -0.87
CA TRP A 47 0.80 -0.51 0.29
C TRP A 47 -0.36 -1.22 0.98
N LYS A 48 -1.30 -1.75 0.19
CA LYS A 48 -2.45 -2.52 0.68
C LYS A 48 -1.98 -3.80 1.37
N LYS A 49 -1.13 -4.59 0.71
CA LYS A 49 -0.60 -5.85 1.22
C LYS A 49 0.18 -5.68 2.52
N ALA A 50 0.96 -4.60 2.66
CA ALA A 50 1.70 -4.29 3.88
C ALA A 50 0.81 -4.06 5.12
N ARG A 51 -0.47 -3.73 4.90
CA ARG A 51 -1.46 -3.41 5.96
C ARG A 51 -2.49 -4.49 6.17
N THR A 52 -2.50 -5.49 5.31
CA THR A 52 -3.28 -6.71 5.48
C THR A 52 -2.65 -7.58 6.56
N THR A 53 -3.47 -8.13 7.44
CA THR A 53 -3.08 -9.14 8.42
C THR A 53 -2.82 -10.48 7.73
N LYS A 54 -2.31 -11.47 8.48
CA LYS A 54 -2.16 -12.84 7.96
C LYS A 54 -3.50 -13.45 7.55
N ASP A 55 -4.57 -13.05 8.21
CA ASP A 55 -5.93 -13.51 7.96
C ASP A 55 -6.59 -12.83 6.75
N GLY A 56 -5.88 -11.90 6.09
CA GLY A 56 -6.42 -11.18 4.94
C GLY A 56 -7.19 -9.90 5.28
N GLU A 57 -7.19 -9.49 6.55
CA GLU A 57 -8.01 -8.36 7.02
C GLU A 57 -7.22 -7.06 7.13
N ILE A 58 -7.91 -5.93 6.97
CA ILE A 58 -7.40 -4.60 7.30
C ILE A 58 -8.26 -4.07 8.45
N PRO A 59 -7.75 -4.11 9.70
CA PRO A 59 -8.57 -3.86 10.88
C PRO A 59 -8.86 -2.37 11.11
N ASP A 60 -8.03 -1.48 10.56
CA ASP A 60 -8.20 -0.04 10.69
C ASP A 60 -9.18 0.48 9.62
N ILE A 61 -10.23 1.19 10.05
CA ILE A 61 -11.33 1.62 9.18
C ILE A 61 -10.82 2.61 8.11
N ASP A 62 -10.05 3.62 8.51
CA ASP A 62 -9.44 4.59 7.59
C ASP A 62 -8.56 3.90 6.53
N THR A 63 -7.74 2.95 6.98
CA THR A 63 -6.89 2.15 6.09
C THR A 63 -7.71 1.30 5.13
N LYS A 64 -8.83 0.73 5.62
CA LYS A 64 -9.74 -0.10 4.82
C LYS A 64 -10.44 0.75 3.76
N GLU A 65 -10.83 1.98 4.06
CA GLU A 65 -11.40 2.90 3.08
C GLU A 65 -10.39 3.22 1.96
N VAL A 66 -9.13 3.49 2.31
CA VAL A 66 -8.06 3.73 1.31
C VAL A 66 -7.84 2.47 0.47
N ALA A 67 -7.81 1.29 1.08
CA ALA A 67 -7.68 0.02 0.36
C ALA A 67 -8.84 -0.22 -0.63
N ASN A 68 -10.08 0.07 -0.23
CA ASN A 68 -11.25 -0.02 -1.10
C ASN A 68 -11.17 0.98 -2.27
N LYS A 69 -10.71 2.21 -2.01
CA LYS A 69 -10.47 3.21 -3.07
C LYS A 69 -9.42 2.72 -4.07
N ILE A 70 -8.33 2.12 -3.60
CA ILE A 70 -7.30 1.50 -4.46
C ILE A 70 -7.93 0.44 -5.37
N ASP A 71 -8.75 -0.46 -4.82
CA ASP A 71 -9.39 -1.52 -5.60
C ASP A 71 -10.33 -0.95 -6.68
N ASN A 72 -11.14 0.06 -6.33
CA ASN A 72 -12.01 0.75 -7.28
C ASN A 72 -11.20 1.44 -8.41
N LEU A 73 -10.09 2.08 -8.08
CA LEU A 73 -9.21 2.75 -9.05
C LEU A 73 -8.51 1.75 -9.97
N LEU A 74 -8.06 0.61 -9.44
CA LEU A 74 -7.47 -0.47 -10.24
C LEU A 74 -8.47 -1.04 -11.25
N VAL A 75 -9.70 -1.31 -10.80
CA VAL A 75 -10.78 -1.79 -11.68
C VAL A 75 -11.10 -0.76 -12.77
N SER A 76 -11.20 0.53 -12.40
CA SER A 76 -11.45 1.61 -13.34
C SER A 76 -10.32 1.76 -14.37
N LYS A 77 -9.06 1.63 -13.95
CA LYS A 77 -7.89 1.67 -14.84
C LYS A 77 -7.88 0.51 -15.84
N CYS A 78 -8.21 -0.70 -15.39
CA CYS A 78 -8.36 -1.86 -16.28
C CYS A 78 -9.51 -1.68 -17.28
N ALA A 79 -10.63 -1.08 -16.85
CA ALA A 79 -11.82 -0.90 -17.69
C ALA A 79 -11.66 0.21 -18.74
N SER A 80 -10.91 1.27 -18.43
CA SER A 80 -10.79 2.45 -19.28
C SER A 80 -9.64 2.37 -20.30
N HIS A 81 -8.70 1.41 -20.17
CA HIS A 81 -7.43 1.38 -20.91
C HIS A 81 -6.69 2.73 -20.94
N SER A 82 -7.03 3.64 -20.02
CA SER A 82 -6.52 5.00 -20.00
C SER A 82 -5.21 5.03 -19.22
N MET A 83 -4.16 5.54 -19.88
CA MET A 83 -2.88 5.86 -19.25
C MET A 83 -2.86 7.29 -18.70
N ASP A 84 -4.03 7.93 -18.56
CA ASP A 84 -4.15 9.38 -18.45
C ASP A 84 -4.22 9.84 -16.99
N ASN A 85 -3.10 9.69 -16.28
CA ASN A 85 -2.65 10.69 -15.31
C ASN A 85 -1.21 10.41 -14.88
N VAL A 86 -0.29 10.80 -15.76
CA VAL A 86 1.17 10.77 -15.58
C VAL A 86 1.66 11.40 -14.26
N THR A 87 0.82 12.20 -13.57
CA THR A 87 1.20 12.96 -12.38
C THR A 87 0.81 12.35 -11.02
N CYS A 88 -0.26 11.56 -10.92
CA CYS A 88 -0.72 11.01 -9.64
C CYS A 88 -1.01 9.51 -9.74
N ASP A 89 -0.17 8.69 -9.13
CA ASP A 89 -0.40 7.25 -9.06
C ASP A 89 -1.61 6.90 -8.17
N ILE A 90 -2.09 5.66 -8.30
CA ILE A 90 -3.33 5.17 -7.65
C ILE A 90 -3.30 5.37 -6.14
N LEU A 91 -2.15 5.15 -5.51
CA LEU A 91 -2.02 5.32 -4.06
C LEU A 91 -2.18 6.79 -3.64
N SER A 92 -1.53 7.71 -4.36
CA SER A 92 -1.66 9.15 -4.08
C SER A 92 -3.09 9.63 -4.31
N GLN A 93 -3.80 9.12 -5.33
CA GLN A 93 -5.22 9.41 -5.51
C GLN A 93 -6.09 8.89 -4.35
N ALA A 94 -5.85 7.66 -3.88
CA ALA A 94 -6.62 7.05 -2.81
C ALA A 94 -6.43 7.74 -1.44
N ILE A 95 -5.22 8.26 -1.17
CA ILE A 95 -4.89 8.98 0.08
C ILE A 95 -5.33 10.45 0.03
N GLY A 96 -5.55 11.02 -1.17
CA GLY A 96 -6.09 12.38 -1.34
C GLY A 96 -5.10 13.42 -1.87
N GLY A 97 -4.19 13.03 -2.77
CA GLY A 97 -3.41 13.94 -3.64
C GLY A 97 -2.26 14.72 -2.99
N ASN A 98 -2.23 14.87 -1.67
CA ASN A 98 -1.18 15.61 -0.94
C ASN A 98 0.05 14.77 -0.55
N ASP A 99 0.08 13.48 -0.91
CA ASP A 99 1.24 12.62 -0.63
C ASP A 99 2.21 12.64 -1.84
N PRO A 100 3.49 13.02 -1.65
CA PRO A 100 4.46 13.05 -2.75
C PRO A 100 4.56 11.69 -3.45
N SER A 101 4.44 11.74 -4.78
CA SER A 101 4.54 10.56 -5.63
C SER A 101 5.88 9.83 -5.42
N GLY A 102 5.86 8.50 -5.46
CA GLY A 102 7.05 7.65 -5.42
C GLY A 102 7.49 7.06 -4.07
N ARG A 103 7.01 7.54 -2.90
CA ARG A 103 7.35 6.95 -1.59
C ARG A 103 6.20 6.22 -0.89
N ILE A 104 6.41 4.97 -0.48
CA ILE A 104 5.44 4.23 0.35
C ILE A 104 5.69 4.60 1.82
N ARG A 105 4.73 5.29 2.46
CA ARG A 105 4.77 5.55 3.91
C ARG A 105 4.24 4.34 4.68
N GLY A 106 4.76 4.09 5.88
CA GLY A 106 4.45 2.97 6.76
C GLY A 106 4.53 3.41 8.20
#